data_AF-A0A7Y2BKT3-F1
#
_entry.id   AF-A0A7Y2BKT3-F1
#
_cell.length_a   1.000
_cell.length_b   1.000
_cell.length_c   1.000
_cell.angle_alpha   90.00
_cell.angle_beta   90.00
_cell.angle_gamma   90.00
#
_symmetry.space_group_name_H-M   'P 1'
#
loop_
_entity.id
_entity.type
_entity.pdbx_description
1 polymer ?
#
loop_
_entity_poly.entity_id
_entity_poly.type
_entity_poly.pdbx_seq_one_letter_code
_entity_poly.pdbx_strand_id
1 'polypeptide(L)'
;DVPYMMHGDFELRQSNPFDPLPIWTIEPGSELRFANNRRLRVGEGNDGVLDAQGTIADPITFTSMDIATPTFWQGVHFAQGSDGSVLDQVVVSYAGSSGDTGNVNFHSGSVVTVGEVALTHSENYAAVIYAGSAPMFTGPSTNRLYIRNGQASVPGAGDPAFDCVRDETSGSCTQL
;
A
#
# COMPACT_ATOMS: atom_id res chain seq x y z
N ASP A 1 5.17 3.82 20.83
CA ASP A 1 5.34 5.14 20.20
C ASP A 1 4.01 5.81 19.88
N VAL A 2 4.04 7.08 19.49
CA VAL A 2 2.85 7.85 19.07
C VAL A 2 2.68 7.67 17.55
N PRO A 3 1.49 7.33 17.04
CA PRO A 3 1.29 7.12 15.61
C PRO A 3 1.44 8.44 14.82
N TYR A 4 1.95 8.34 13.60
CA TYR A 4 1.98 9.45 12.65
C TYR A 4 0.60 9.61 12.00
N MET A 5 -0.02 10.78 12.14
CA MET A 5 -1.37 11.05 11.64
C MET A 5 -1.34 11.87 10.35
N MET A 6 -1.83 11.29 9.26
CA MET A 6 -1.91 11.89 7.93
C MET A 6 -3.32 12.41 7.65
N HIS A 7 -3.50 13.72 7.79
CA HIS A 7 -4.78 14.39 7.51
C HIS A 7 -4.95 14.84 6.04
N GLY A 8 -3.86 14.83 5.27
CA GLY A 8 -3.82 15.15 3.85
C GLY A 8 -3.15 14.03 3.05
N ASP A 9 -3.13 14.19 1.74
CA ASP A 9 -2.32 13.32 0.89
C ASP A 9 -0.84 13.55 1.19
N PHE A 10 -0.07 12.47 1.21
CA PHE A 10 1.37 12.53 1.32
C PHE A 10 1.99 12.17 -0.02
N GLU A 11 2.73 13.11 -0.60
CA GLU A 11 3.33 12.98 -1.93
C GLU A 11 4.85 12.93 -1.76
N LEU A 12 5.44 11.76 -1.98
CA LEU A 12 6.87 11.51 -1.90
C LEU A 12 7.47 11.53 -3.30
N ARG A 13 7.86 12.72 -3.75
CA ARG A 13 8.51 12.95 -5.05
C ARG A 13 9.26 14.27 -5.06
N GLN A 14 10.25 14.39 -5.94
CA GLN A 14 10.92 15.66 -6.18
C GLN A 14 9.91 16.73 -6.64
N SER A 15 10.09 17.96 -6.17
CA SER A 15 9.33 19.11 -6.67
C SER A 15 9.89 19.58 -8.02
N ASN A 16 11.22 19.50 -8.19
CA ASN A 16 11.94 19.74 -9.43
C ASN A 16 12.86 18.54 -9.75
N PRO A 17 12.99 18.11 -11.02
CA PRO A 17 13.85 16.98 -11.41
C PRO A 17 15.33 17.09 -10.99
N PHE A 18 15.82 18.30 -10.69
CA PHE A 18 17.20 18.53 -10.24
C PHE A 18 17.35 18.60 -8.71
N ASP A 19 16.25 18.53 -7.96
CA ASP A 19 16.32 18.46 -6.50
C ASP A 19 16.96 17.15 -6.05
N PRO A 20 17.57 17.09 -4.86
CA PRO A 20 17.97 15.82 -4.28
C PRO A 20 16.78 14.85 -4.21
N LEU A 21 17.03 13.58 -4.53
CA LEU A 21 16.02 12.51 -4.45
C LEU A 21 15.47 12.42 -3.02
N PRO A 22 14.16 12.63 -2.78
CA PRO A 22 13.59 12.42 -1.48
C PRO A 22 13.48 10.91 -1.22
N ILE A 23 14.10 10.48 -0.13
CA ILE A 23 13.99 9.13 0.40
C ILE A 23 13.31 9.23 1.75
N TRP A 24 12.21 8.50 1.94
CA TRP A 24 11.57 8.38 3.23
C TRP A 24 11.79 6.97 3.78
N THR A 25 12.73 6.86 4.72
CA THR A 25 12.94 5.66 5.51
C THR A 25 12.00 5.69 6.72
N ILE A 26 11.21 4.64 6.88
CA ILE A 26 10.31 4.44 8.01
C ILE A 26 10.92 3.39 8.94
N GLU A 27 11.09 3.75 10.21
CA GLU A 27 11.68 2.85 11.20
C GLU A 27 10.74 1.66 11.50
N PRO A 28 11.29 0.46 11.75
CA PRO A 28 10.51 -0.70 12.21
C PRO A 28 9.59 -0.37 13.39
N GLY A 29 8.41 -0.98 13.40
CA GLY A 29 7.39 -0.76 14.43
C GLY A 29 6.62 0.57 14.33
N SER A 30 6.92 1.41 13.34
CA SER A 30 6.17 2.65 13.11
C SER A 30 4.73 2.37 12.68
N GLU A 31 3.80 3.17 13.21
CA GLU A 31 2.39 3.16 12.80
C GLU A 31 2.01 4.50 12.16
N LEU A 32 1.48 4.43 10.94
CA LEU A 32 1.01 5.56 10.14
C LEU A 32 -0.49 5.42 9.90
N ARG A 33 -1.23 6.47 10.24
CA ARG A 33 -2.68 6.49 10.20
C ARG A 33 -3.21 7.53 9.22
N PHE A 34 -4.09 7.13 8.32
CA PHE A 34 -4.58 7.97 7.23
C PHE A 34 -6.05 8.33 7.40
N ALA A 35 -6.37 9.61 7.26
CA ALA A 35 -7.76 10.05 7.22
C ALA A 35 -8.47 9.46 6.00
N ASN A 36 -9.80 9.39 6.10
CA ASN A 36 -10.67 8.98 5.00
C ASN A 36 -10.29 9.70 3.69
N ASN A 37 -10.22 8.95 2.59
CA ASN A 37 -9.89 9.43 1.26
C ASN A 37 -8.53 10.12 1.11
N ARG A 38 -7.57 9.84 2.01
CA ARG A 38 -6.17 10.26 1.85
C ARG A 38 -5.33 9.15 1.25
N ARG A 39 -4.21 9.50 0.62
CA ARG A 39 -3.23 8.54 0.10
C ARG A 39 -1.80 8.86 0.51
N LEU A 40 -0.97 7.83 0.43
CA LEU A 40 0.47 7.97 0.24
C LEU A 40 0.77 7.72 -1.24
N ARG A 41 1.41 8.67 -1.92
CA ARG A 41 1.91 8.49 -3.29
C ARG A 41 3.43 8.61 -3.33
N VAL A 42 4.07 7.73 -4.07
CA VAL A 42 5.51 7.66 -4.27
C VAL A 42 5.80 7.72 -5.76
N GLY A 43 6.57 8.73 -6.17
CA GLY A 43 6.74 9.11 -7.57
C GLY A 43 5.47 9.71 -8.18
N GLU A 44 5.60 10.36 -9.34
CA GLU A 44 4.50 10.78 -10.25
C GLU A 44 5.12 11.48 -11.47
N GLY A 45 5.99 10.76 -12.19
CA GLY A 45 6.82 11.34 -13.26
C GLY A 45 8.07 12.09 -12.77
N ASN A 46 8.12 12.41 -11.47
CA ASN A 46 9.32 12.81 -10.72
C ASN A 46 9.66 11.73 -9.68
N ASP A 47 10.92 11.65 -9.28
CA ASP A 47 11.41 10.52 -8.49
C ASP A 47 11.15 10.70 -6.99
N GLY A 48 10.89 9.60 -6.29
CA GLY A 48 10.82 9.53 -4.84
C GLY A 48 10.86 8.07 -4.36
N VAL A 49 11.46 7.84 -3.19
CA VAL A 49 11.73 6.48 -2.70
C VAL A 49 11.14 6.28 -1.32
N LEU A 50 10.23 5.32 -1.20
CA LEU A 50 9.76 4.84 0.10
C LEU A 50 10.57 3.61 0.51
N ASP A 51 11.26 3.72 1.63
CA ASP A 51 12.02 2.65 2.23
C ASP A 51 11.33 2.19 3.53
N ALA A 52 10.41 1.23 3.39
CA ALA A 52 9.64 0.67 4.50
C ALA A 52 10.02 -0.80 4.73
N GLN A 53 11.03 -0.99 5.57
CA GLN A 53 11.57 -2.29 5.95
C GLN A 53 11.38 -2.49 7.45
N GLY A 54 10.30 -3.15 7.84
CA GLY A 54 10.04 -3.55 9.22
C GLY A 54 10.86 -4.78 9.62
N THR A 55 10.48 -5.37 10.76
CA THR A 55 10.97 -6.71 11.13
C THR A 55 9.80 -7.62 11.48
N ILE A 56 10.04 -8.93 11.57
CA ILE A 56 9.01 -9.89 12.03
C ILE A 56 8.46 -9.51 13.41
N ALA A 57 9.30 -8.99 14.29
CA ALA A 57 8.90 -8.57 15.63
C ALA A 57 8.17 -7.22 15.63
N ASP A 58 8.62 -6.30 14.77
CA ASP A 58 8.18 -4.92 14.70
C ASP A 58 7.86 -4.52 13.25
N PRO A 59 6.72 -5.00 12.70
CA PRO A 59 6.32 -4.63 11.34
C PRO A 59 5.89 -3.16 11.27
N ILE A 60 6.07 -2.54 10.11
CA ILE A 60 5.58 -1.17 9.85
C ILE A 60 4.10 -1.25 9.47
N THR A 61 3.26 -0.39 10.05
CA THR A 61 1.81 -0.42 9.83
C THR A 61 1.30 0.85 9.16
N PHE A 62 0.56 0.71 8.05
CA PHE A 62 -0.23 1.76 7.41
C PHE A 62 -1.71 1.42 7.53
N THR A 63 -2.51 2.29 8.18
CA THR A 63 -3.90 1.97 8.53
C THR A 63 -4.82 3.20 8.57
N SER A 64 -6.10 3.00 8.88
CA SER A 64 -7.08 4.08 9.06
C SER A 64 -6.77 4.99 10.26
N MET A 65 -7.22 6.25 10.19
CA MET A 65 -7.11 7.25 11.25
C MET A 65 -7.67 6.77 12.60
N ASP A 66 -8.84 6.15 12.55
CA ASP A 66 -9.52 5.61 13.71
C ASP A 66 -9.66 4.10 13.58
N ILE A 67 -8.96 3.35 14.42
CA ILE A 67 -8.98 1.89 14.41
C ILE A 67 -10.26 1.31 15.05
N ALA A 68 -10.97 2.08 15.88
CA ALA A 68 -12.21 1.64 16.51
C ALA A 68 -13.40 1.79 15.56
N THR A 69 -13.39 2.83 14.72
CA THR A 69 -14.36 3.04 13.64
C THR A 69 -13.64 3.34 12.33
N PRO A 70 -13.05 2.31 11.69
CA PRO A 70 -12.23 2.49 10.50
C PRO A 70 -13.02 3.07 9.35
N THR A 71 -12.39 4.04 8.69
CA THR A 71 -12.78 4.54 7.37
C THR A 71 -11.71 4.15 6.36
N PHE A 72 -12.11 3.93 5.11
CA PHE A 72 -11.17 3.53 4.09
C PHE A 72 -10.41 4.75 3.55
N TRP A 73 -9.09 4.63 3.51
CA TRP A 73 -8.22 5.58 2.81
C TRP A 73 -7.91 5.03 1.41
N GLN A 74 -7.26 5.81 0.56
CA GLN A 74 -7.05 5.44 -0.84
C GLN A 74 -5.93 4.42 -1.04
N GLY A 75 -5.08 4.20 -0.03
CA GLY A 75 -3.97 3.25 -0.09
C GLY A 75 -2.63 3.87 -0.45
N VAL A 76 -1.64 3.00 -0.63
CA VAL A 76 -0.29 3.36 -1.08
C VAL A 76 -0.25 3.28 -2.60
N HIS A 77 0.17 4.35 -3.26
CA HIS A 77 0.27 4.45 -4.71
C HIS A 77 1.74 4.60 -5.12
N PHE A 78 2.24 3.65 -5.90
CA PHE A 78 3.53 3.78 -6.58
C PHE A 78 3.29 4.13 -8.03
N ALA A 79 3.98 5.15 -8.54
CA ALA A 79 3.91 5.60 -9.93
C ALA A 79 5.30 5.62 -10.56
N GLN A 80 5.40 6.07 -11.82
CA GLN A 80 6.68 6.34 -12.45
C GLN A 80 7.58 7.23 -11.56
N GLY A 81 8.83 6.82 -11.37
CA GLY A 81 9.79 7.47 -10.46
C GLY A 81 9.83 6.87 -9.05
N SER A 82 9.16 5.75 -8.81
CA SER A 82 9.21 5.03 -7.53
C SER A 82 10.40 4.07 -7.39
N ASP A 83 11.30 4.05 -8.37
CA ASP A 83 12.45 3.14 -8.45
C ASP A 83 13.29 3.13 -7.16
N GLY A 84 13.55 1.92 -6.65
CA GLY A 84 14.27 1.73 -5.39
C GLY A 84 13.39 1.68 -4.15
N SER A 85 12.07 1.88 -4.27
CA SER A 85 11.14 1.71 -3.15
C SER A 85 11.04 0.24 -2.71
N VAL A 86 10.87 0.04 -1.40
CA VAL A 86 10.79 -1.27 -0.75
C VAL A 86 9.61 -1.30 0.22
N LEU A 87 8.83 -2.40 0.16
CA LEU A 87 7.91 -2.81 1.21
C LEU A 87 8.34 -4.20 1.70
N ASP A 88 8.80 -4.31 2.94
CA ASP A 88 9.14 -5.59 3.57
C ASP A 88 8.80 -5.59 5.07
N GLN A 89 8.18 -6.66 5.55
CA GLN A 89 7.57 -6.74 6.89
C GLN A 89 6.60 -5.56 7.15
N VAL A 90 5.71 -5.32 6.19
CA VAL A 90 4.73 -4.22 6.21
C VAL A 90 3.30 -4.74 6.32
N VAL A 91 2.49 -4.08 7.14
CA VAL A 91 1.03 -4.24 7.20
C VAL A 91 0.38 -3.02 6.54
N VAL A 92 -0.50 -3.25 5.57
CA VAL A 92 -1.38 -2.20 5.02
C VAL A 92 -2.82 -2.64 5.20
N SER A 93 -3.65 -1.79 5.81
CA SER A 93 -5.05 -2.12 6.08
C SER A 93 -6.01 -0.95 5.93
N TYR A 94 -7.29 -1.29 5.76
CA TYR A 94 -8.39 -0.33 5.65
C TYR A 94 -8.17 0.68 4.52
N ALA A 95 -7.69 0.23 3.36
CA ALA A 95 -7.43 1.06 2.20
C ALA A 95 -8.19 0.59 0.95
N GLY A 96 -7.98 1.28 -0.17
CA GLY A 96 -8.60 0.96 -1.45
C GLY A 96 -9.92 1.69 -1.70
N SER A 97 -10.13 2.86 -1.10
CA SER A 97 -11.43 3.56 -1.18
C SER A 97 -11.80 4.20 -2.51
N SER A 98 -10.89 4.16 -3.48
CA SER A 98 -11.16 4.61 -4.85
C SER A 98 -11.55 3.42 -5.73
N GLY A 99 -12.40 3.66 -6.74
CA GLY A 99 -12.75 2.62 -7.71
C GLY A 99 -11.51 2.03 -8.35
N ASP A 100 -11.48 0.70 -8.48
CA ASP A 100 -10.34 -0.06 -9.02
C ASP A 100 -9.00 0.12 -8.27
N THR A 101 -9.03 0.49 -6.98
CA THR A 101 -7.82 0.55 -6.14
C THR A 101 -7.80 -0.52 -5.06
N GLY A 102 -6.63 -0.74 -4.46
CA GLY A 102 -6.45 -1.62 -3.31
C GLY A 102 -5.64 -0.98 -2.21
N ASN A 103 -5.23 -1.79 -1.23
CA ASN A 103 -4.33 -1.32 -0.18
C ASN A 103 -3.01 -0.80 -0.75
N VAL A 104 -2.50 -1.48 -1.79
CA VAL A 104 -1.31 -1.07 -2.55
C VAL A 104 -1.61 -1.06 -4.05
N ASN A 105 -1.19 0.00 -4.74
CA ASN A 105 -1.49 0.25 -6.13
C ASN A 105 -0.21 0.52 -6.92
N PHE A 106 0.10 -0.35 -7.88
CA PHE A 106 1.29 -0.24 -8.73
C PHE A 106 0.90 0.32 -10.10
N HIS A 107 0.98 1.65 -10.26
CA HIS A 107 0.63 2.35 -11.49
C HIS A 107 1.68 2.14 -12.58
N SER A 108 1.32 2.43 -13.83
CA SER A 108 2.22 2.32 -14.98
C SER A 108 3.56 3.02 -14.72
N GLY A 109 4.67 2.35 -15.05
CA GLY A 109 6.03 2.82 -14.83
C GLY A 109 6.55 2.70 -13.40
N SER A 110 5.77 2.17 -12.44
CA SER A 110 6.28 1.90 -11.10
C SER A 110 7.19 0.69 -11.04
N VAL A 111 8.25 0.77 -10.22
CA VAL A 111 9.20 -0.30 -9.95
C VAL A 111 9.44 -0.36 -8.45
N VAL A 112 9.00 -1.45 -7.81
CA VAL A 112 8.97 -1.57 -6.34
C VAL A 112 9.39 -2.97 -5.94
N THR A 113 10.26 -3.10 -4.94
CA THR A 113 10.56 -4.40 -4.33
C THR A 113 9.54 -4.70 -3.23
N VAL A 114 8.89 -5.86 -3.30
CA VAL A 114 7.86 -6.27 -2.35
C VAL A 114 8.25 -7.60 -1.72
N GLY A 115 8.69 -7.56 -0.47
CA GLY A 115 9.00 -8.72 0.35
C GLY A 115 7.77 -9.29 1.05
N GLU A 116 7.87 -9.47 2.36
CA GLU A 116 6.77 -9.96 3.19
C GLU A 116 5.80 -8.81 3.50
N VAL A 117 4.54 -8.97 3.10
CA VAL A 117 3.49 -7.97 3.33
C VAL A 117 2.21 -8.63 3.78
N ALA A 118 1.51 -7.96 4.70
CA ALA A 118 0.15 -8.30 5.09
C ALA A 118 -0.80 -7.21 4.58
N LEU A 119 -1.62 -7.56 3.58
CA LEU A 119 -2.64 -6.66 3.04
C LEU A 119 -4.00 -7.18 3.53
N THR A 120 -4.69 -6.39 4.33
CA THR A 120 -5.88 -6.85 5.05
C THR A 120 -6.97 -5.81 5.04
N HIS A 121 -8.23 -6.22 5.19
CA HIS A 121 -9.34 -5.28 5.39
C HIS A 121 -9.44 -4.25 4.25
N SER A 122 -9.32 -4.68 2.99
CA SER A 122 -9.35 -3.80 1.82
C SER A 122 -10.79 -3.47 1.41
N GLU A 123 -11.07 -2.25 0.94
CA GLU A 123 -12.41 -1.90 0.43
C GLU A 123 -12.69 -2.56 -0.93
N ASN A 124 -11.68 -2.61 -1.81
CA ASN A 124 -11.82 -3.11 -3.18
C ASN A 124 -10.83 -4.24 -3.51
N TYR A 125 -9.52 -4.02 -3.38
CA TYR A 125 -8.51 -5.06 -3.67
C TYR A 125 -7.41 -5.09 -2.62
N ALA A 126 -6.74 -6.22 -2.40
CA ALA A 126 -5.54 -6.23 -1.58
C ALA A 126 -4.42 -5.43 -2.27
N ALA A 127 -4.21 -5.70 -3.56
CA ALA A 127 -3.36 -4.87 -4.40
C ALA A 127 -3.85 -4.84 -5.84
N VAL A 128 -3.50 -3.79 -6.57
CA VAL A 128 -3.78 -3.64 -8.01
C VAL A 128 -2.49 -3.40 -8.77
N ILE A 129 -2.26 -4.21 -9.81
CA ILE A 129 -1.11 -4.13 -10.72
C ILE A 129 -1.62 -3.61 -12.07
N TYR A 130 -1.30 -2.35 -12.37
CA TYR A 130 -1.67 -1.72 -13.63
C TYR A 130 -0.71 -2.12 -14.75
N ALA A 131 -1.19 -2.07 -15.99
CA ALA A 131 -0.36 -2.37 -17.16
C ALA A 131 0.87 -1.45 -17.24
N GLY A 132 2.04 -2.07 -17.42
CA GLY A 132 3.34 -1.36 -17.48
C GLY A 132 3.97 -1.05 -16.12
N SER A 133 3.40 -1.53 -15.01
CA SER A 133 4.11 -1.59 -13.72
C SER A 133 5.01 -2.82 -13.63
N ALA A 134 6.00 -2.79 -12.74
CA ALA A 134 6.94 -3.88 -12.52
C ALA A 134 7.23 -4.10 -11.02
N PRO A 135 6.22 -4.49 -10.20
CA PRO A 135 6.48 -4.90 -8.82
C PRO A 135 7.31 -6.20 -8.80
N MET A 136 8.42 -6.16 -8.08
CA MET A 136 9.33 -7.29 -7.88
C MET A 136 9.06 -7.94 -6.53
N PHE A 137 8.24 -8.96 -6.61
CA PHE A 137 7.82 -9.79 -5.50
C PHE A 137 8.93 -10.78 -5.08
N THR A 138 9.53 -10.60 -3.90
CA THR A 138 10.60 -11.44 -3.35
C THR A 138 10.09 -12.39 -2.26
N GLY A 139 10.89 -13.40 -1.89
CA GLY A 139 10.50 -14.42 -0.91
C GLY A 139 9.45 -15.43 -1.43
N PRO A 140 9.07 -16.43 -0.61
CA PRO A 140 8.04 -17.39 -0.97
C PRO A 140 6.67 -16.74 -0.96
N SER A 141 5.78 -17.16 -1.87
CA SER A 141 4.42 -16.61 -1.98
C SER A 141 3.59 -16.78 -0.71
N THR A 142 3.91 -17.78 0.13
CA THR A 142 3.26 -18.03 1.43
C THR A 142 3.49 -16.92 2.46
N ASN A 143 4.52 -16.11 2.28
CA ASN A 143 4.86 -15.02 3.22
C ASN A 143 4.21 -13.69 2.79
N ARG A 144 3.45 -13.70 1.70
CA ARG A 144 2.56 -12.60 1.31
C ARG A 144 1.19 -12.97 1.79
N LEU A 145 0.82 -12.42 2.93
CA LEU A 145 -0.41 -12.78 3.60
C LEU A 145 -1.51 -11.81 3.19
N TYR A 146 -2.36 -12.23 2.25
CA TYR A 146 -3.61 -11.56 1.95
C TYR A 146 -4.68 -12.13 2.88
N ILE A 147 -4.79 -11.59 4.10
CA ILE A 147 -5.78 -12.13 5.06
C ILE A 147 -7.15 -11.77 4.55
N ARG A 148 -7.96 -12.81 4.28
CA ARG A 148 -9.41 -12.71 4.15
C ARG A 148 -10.00 -12.12 5.42
N ASN A 149 -10.17 -10.83 5.44
CA ASN A 149 -10.97 -10.16 6.43
C ASN A 149 -12.03 -9.40 5.67
N GLY A 150 -13.19 -10.06 5.54
CA GLY A 150 -14.39 -9.40 5.08
C GLY A 150 -14.62 -8.16 5.93
N GLN A 151 -14.36 -6.98 5.36
CA GLN A 151 -14.80 -5.74 5.95
C GLN A 151 -15.92 -5.19 5.11
N ALA A 152 -17.10 -5.36 5.66
CA ALA A 152 -17.98 -4.23 5.69
C ALA A 152 -17.52 -3.32 6.84
N SER A 153 -17.38 -2.04 6.54
CA SER A 153 -17.50 -0.92 7.49
C SER A 153 -18.91 -0.84 8.14
N VAL A 154 -19.65 -1.96 8.12
CA VAL A 154 -21.03 -2.24 8.54
C VAL A 154 -21.07 -3.73 8.97
N PRO A 155 -21.84 -4.20 9.97
CA PRO A 155 -21.86 -5.61 10.35
C PRO A 155 -22.56 -6.47 9.27
N GLY A 156 -21.81 -6.91 8.26
CA GLY A 156 -22.22 -7.85 7.22
C GLY A 156 -21.03 -8.72 6.79
N ALA A 157 -21.30 -9.95 6.35
CA ALA A 157 -20.25 -10.86 5.89
C ALA A 157 -19.54 -10.25 4.66
N GLY A 158 -18.28 -9.85 4.81
CA GLY A 158 -17.52 -9.26 3.71
C GLY A 158 -17.17 -10.28 2.62
N ASP A 159 -17.02 -9.78 1.40
CA ASP A 159 -16.78 -10.59 0.21
C ASP A 159 -15.28 -10.96 0.12
N PRO A 160 -14.92 -12.25 0.15
CA PRO A 160 -13.54 -12.69 -0.04
C PRO A 160 -12.91 -12.32 -1.39
N ALA A 161 -13.69 -11.83 -2.36
CA ALA A 161 -13.18 -11.33 -3.64
C ALA A 161 -12.33 -10.06 -3.51
N PHE A 162 -12.49 -9.26 -2.45
CA PHE A 162 -11.78 -7.99 -2.29
C PHE A 162 -10.38 -8.12 -1.67
N ASP A 163 -10.04 -9.29 -1.11
CA ASP A 163 -8.70 -9.55 -0.57
C ASP A 163 -7.88 -10.40 -1.56
N CYS A 164 -7.79 -9.94 -2.81
CA CYS A 164 -6.95 -10.54 -3.85
C CYS A 164 -6.03 -9.52 -4.51
N VAL A 165 -5.01 -10.01 -5.20
CA VAL A 165 -4.21 -9.19 -6.11
C VAL A 165 -4.88 -9.20 -7.48
N ARG A 166 -5.30 -8.03 -7.95
CA ARG A 166 -5.87 -7.83 -9.28
C ARG A 166 -4.78 -7.42 -10.27
N ASP A 167 -4.64 -8.19 -11.33
CA ASP A 167 -3.82 -7.82 -12.49
C ASP A 167 -4.76 -7.26 -13.57
N GLU A 168 -4.61 -5.97 -13.89
CA GLU A 168 -5.48 -5.29 -14.84
C GLU A 168 -5.36 -5.82 -16.27
N THR A 169 -4.18 -6.31 -16.65
CA THR A 169 -3.90 -6.80 -18.00
C THR A 169 -4.65 -8.09 -18.28
N SER A 170 -4.69 -8.98 -17.29
CA SER A 170 -5.40 -10.26 -17.35
C SER A 170 -6.85 -10.17 -16.91
N GLY A 171 -7.23 -9.10 -16.20
CA GLY A 171 -8.53 -8.98 -15.53
C GLY A 171 -8.74 -10.02 -14.43
N SER A 172 -7.67 -10.70 -14.00
CA SER A 172 -7.74 -11.79 -13.03
C SER A 172 -7.47 -11.30 -11.61
N CYS A 173 -8.16 -11.93 -10.66
CA CYS A 173 -8.04 -11.70 -9.23
C CYS A 173 -7.48 -12.99 -8.63
N THR A 174 -6.23 -12.94 -8.17
CA THR A 174 -5.51 -14.11 -7.65
C THR A 174 -5.37 -13.98 -6.14
N GLN A 175 -5.90 -14.97 -5.43
CA GLN A 175 -5.56 -15.22 -4.02
C GLN A 175 -4.36 -16.17 -4.03
N LEU A 176 -3.26 -15.76 -3.39
CA LEU A 176 -2.10 -16.64 -3.19
C LEU A 176 -2.26 -17.47 -1.92
#